data_AF-A0A1G9ETC6-F1
#
_entry.id   AF-A0A1G9ETC6-F1
#
_cell.length_a   1.000
_cell.length_b   1.000
_cell.length_c   1.000
_cell.angle_alpha   90.00
_cell.angle_beta   90.00
_cell.angle_gamma   90.00
#
_symmetry.space_group_name_H-M   'P 1'
#
loop_
_entity.id
_entity.type
_entity.pdbx_description
1 polymer ?
#
loop_
_entity_poly.entity_id
_entity_poly.type
_entity_poly.pdbx_seq_one_letter_code
_entity_poly.pdbx_strand_id
1 'polypeptide(L)'
;MIDVTEHDFHPSRRIARSTPNSPGGELAPRIRTLATDTVTPRDRSLPAALCTVAAEVGFETANGTDSANATAFADVLEPVVTTVTLLEGYVRLRLTLVDAAEALADWGAPTVDRDDAILASDFLHASAYATVAETPVPDRRRLELYRLLLGGSTTLTRQCLARADADERADANGASDGRFEAPATLAETAGAIGATVVGASAETRTALRRYSHAMMTALASQSSATSDDDDPRASAARVLFDPTCQHAVVTDEELAYATPTVERSLERARTALEALADDAAGTDVSSPLGRLERATRVPFHRE
;
A
#
# COMPACT_ATOMS: atom_id res chain seq x y z
N MET A 1 -14.73 -38.73 -47.74
CA MET A 1 -16.03 -38.14 -47.37
C MET A 1 -16.32 -38.59 -45.94
N ILE A 2 -15.82 -37.82 -44.97
CA ILE A 2 -16.12 -37.97 -43.55
C ILE A 2 -16.50 -36.57 -43.11
N ASP A 3 -17.71 -36.49 -42.59
CA ASP A 3 -18.45 -35.29 -42.27
C ASP A 3 -17.89 -34.65 -40.99
N VAL A 4 -17.71 -33.34 -41.02
CA VAL A 4 -17.26 -32.52 -39.90
C VAL A 4 -18.52 -32.01 -39.22
N THR A 5 -18.96 -32.67 -38.16
CA THR A 5 -20.02 -32.13 -37.29
C THR A 5 -19.41 -31.31 -36.17
N GLU A 6 -19.64 -30.01 -36.30
CA GLU A 6 -19.50 -28.92 -35.35
C GLU A 6 -19.73 -29.36 -33.89
N HIS A 7 -18.75 -29.09 -33.03
CA HIS A 7 -18.99 -28.95 -31.60
C HIS A 7 -19.33 -27.49 -31.33
N ASP A 8 -20.61 -27.26 -31.05
CA ASP A 8 -21.15 -26.01 -30.54
C ASP A 8 -20.38 -25.56 -29.30
N PHE A 9 -19.47 -24.60 -29.51
CA PHE A 9 -18.96 -23.75 -28.46
C PHE A 9 -20.11 -22.84 -28.02
N HIS A 10 -20.66 -23.08 -26.84
CA HIS A 10 -21.54 -22.12 -26.15
C HIS A 10 -20.69 -21.14 -25.33
N PRO A 11 -20.54 -19.86 -25.72
CA PRO A 11 -19.86 -18.86 -24.92
C PRO A 11 -20.93 -17.93 -24.33
N SER A 12 -21.55 -18.30 -23.21
CA SER A 12 -22.47 -17.41 -22.48
C SER A 12 -22.69 -17.86 -21.04
N ARG A 13 -21.63 -17.94 -20.24
CA ARG A 13 -21.77 -17.65 -18.80
C ARG A 13 -21.61 -16.15 -18.62
N ARG A 14 -22.69 -15.43 -18.92
CA ARG A 14 -22.89 -14.05 -18.49
C ARG A 14 -22.92 -14.08 -16.97
N ILE A 15 -21.77 -13.82 -16.33
CA ILE A 15 -21.74 -13.54 -14.90
C ILE A 15 -22.66 -12.34 -14.72
N ALA A 16 -23.75 -12.58 -13.99
CA ALA A 16 -24.73 -11.55 -13.68
C ALA A 16 -23.97 -10.35 -13.11
N ARG A 17 -24.20 -9.17 -13.71
CA ARG A 17 -23.80 -7.90 -13.13
C ARG A 17 -24.39 -7.86 -11.72
N SER A 18 -23.58 -8.07 -10.70
CA SER A 18 -23.93 -7.75 -9.33
C SER A 18 -24.01 -6.24 -9.23
N THR A 19 -25.18 -5.69 -9.54
CA THR A 19 -25.58 -4.40 -8.98
C THR A 19 -25.48 -4.51 -7.45
N PRO A 20 -24.96 -3.48 -6.74
CA PRO A 20 -24.67 -3.54 -5.30
C PRO A 20 -25.90 -3.71 -4.38
N ASN A 21 -27.07 -4.05 -4.91
CA ASN A 21 -28.34 -4.16 -4.20
C ASN A 21 -28.97 -5.58 -4.31
N SER A 22 -28.19 -6.66 -4.27
CA SER A 22 -28.75 -8.01 -4.09
C SER A 22 -28.24 -8.65 -2.80
N PRO A 23 -29.13 -9.21 -1.95
CA PRO A 23 -28.89 -9.47 -0.54
C PRO A 23 -28.17 -10.81 -0.34
N GLY A 24 -26.86 -10.80 -0.56
CA GLY A 24 -25.94 -11.80 -0.03
C GLY A 24 -25.34 -11.27 1.26
N GLY A 25 -26.09 -11.36 2.36
CA GLY A 25 -25.61 -11.03 3.72
C GLY A 25 -25.01 -9.63 3.84
N GLU A 26 -25.86 -8.60 3.73
CA GLU A 26 -25.41 -7.25 4.07
C GLU A 26 -24.81 -7.24 5.48
N LEU A 27 -23.55 -6.81 5.60
CA LEU A 27 -22.91 -6.54 6.88
C LEU A 27 -23.85 -5.74 7.76
N ALA A 28 -23.89 -6.13 9.04
CA ALA A 28 -24.57 -5.33 10.06
C ALA A 28 -24.10 -3.86 9.94
N PRO A 29 -25.00 -2.87 10.00
CA PRO A 29 -24.66 -1.47 9.75
C PRO A 29 -23.45 -0.97 10.54
N ARG A 30 -23.30 -1.43 11.79
CA ARG A 30 -22.17 -1.11 12.66
C ARG A 30 -20.83 -1.58 12.11
N ILE A 31 -20.74 -2.85 11.67
CA ILE A 31 -19.52 -3.42 11.10
C ILE A 31 -19.17 -2.70 9.78
N ARG A 32 -20.18 -2.33 9.00
CA ARG A 32 -20.00 -1.55 7.76
C ARG A 32 -19.44 -0.15 8.04
N THR A 33 -20.01 0.55 9.02
CA THR A 33 -19.52 1.87 9.46
C THR A 33 -18.08 1.75 9.94
N LEU A 34 -17.79 0.78 10.82
CA LEU A 34 -16.44 0.54 11.34
C LEU A 34 -15.45 0.26 10.21
N ALA A 35 -15.78 -0.62 9.26
CA ALA A 35 -14.93 -0.92 8.11
C ALA A 35 -14.69 0.33 7.25
N THR A 36 -15.71 1.16 7.04
CA THR A 36 -15.61 2.39 6.23
C THR A 36 -14.73 3.43 6.92
N ASP A 37 -14.94 3.66 8.22
CA ASP A 37 -14.22 4.67 9.01
C ASP A 37 -12.74 4.31 9.19
N THR A 38 -12.43 3.01 9.14
CA THR A 38 -11.06 2.48 9.22
C THR A 38 -10.22 2.80 7.96
N VAL A 39 -10.86 2.93 6.80
CA VAL A 39 -10.15 3.10 5.52
C VAL A 39 -9.60 4.52 5.43
N THR A 40 -8.26 4.64 5.42
CA THR A 40 -7.58 5.92 5.24
C THR A 40 -7.93 6.49 3.85
N PRO A 41 -8.36 7.76 3.76
CA PRO A 41 -8.53 8.41 2.47
C PRO A 41 -7.25 8.38 1.63
N ARG A 42 -7.40 8.19 0.32
CA ARG A 42 -6.31 7.90 -0.60
C ARG A 42 -5.17 8.92 -0.48
N ASP A 43 -5.50 10.21 -0.45
CA ASP A 43 -4.58 11.35 -0.34
C ASP A 43 -3.74 11.38 0.95
N ARG A 44 -4.12 10.59 1.96
CA ARG A 44 -3.43 10.46 3.25
C ARG A 44 -2.82 9.08 3.47
N SER A 45 -3.07 8.13 2.57
CA SER A 45 -2.52 6.77 2.64
C SER A 45 -1.17 6.71 1.94
N LEU A 46 -0.09 6.60 2.72
CA LEU A 46 1.24 6.40 2.18
C LEU A 46 1.36 5.10 1.35
N PRO A 47 0.83 3.93 1.78
CA PRO A 47 0.80 2.74 0.92
C PRO A 47 0.07 2.98 -0.41
N ALA A 48 -1.07 3.68 -0.42
CA ALA A 48 -1.78 4.00 -1.66
C ALA A 48 -0.99 4.96 -2.56
N ALA A 49 -0.27 5.93 -1.96
CA ALA A 49 0.64 6.82 -2.67
C ALA A 49 1.77 6.04 -3.35
N LEU A 50 2.42 5.15 -2.61
CA LEU A 50 3.49 4.28 -3.11
C LEU A 50 3.00 3.32 -4.20
N CYS A 51 1.79 2.76 -4.05
CA CYS A 51 1.15 1.96 -5.10
C CYS A 51 0.93 2.79 -6.37
N THR A 52 0.45 4.04 -6.23
CA THR A 52 0.20 4.95 -7.35
C THR A 52 1.49 5.27 -8.08
N VAL A 53 2.51 5.75 -7.37
CA VAL A 53 3.78 6.13 -7.99
C VAL A 53 4.53 4.93 -8.56
N ALA A 54 4.43 3.75 -7.93
CA ALA A 54 4.99 2.52 -8.49
C ALA A 54 4.33 2.11 -9.81
N ALA A 55 3.01 2.31 -9.95
CA ALA A 55 2.31 2.09 -11.20
C ALA A 55 2.73 3.12 -12.27
N GLU A 56 2.91 4.38 -11.90
CA GLU A 56 3.37 5.43 -12.82
C GLU A 56 4.80 5.17 -13.33
N VAL A 57 5.76 4.89 -12.42
CA VAL A 57 7.13 4.50 -12.79
C VAL A 57 7.11 3.27 -13.69
N GLY A 58 6.37 2.23 -13.31
CA GLY A 58 6.27 0.99 -14.08
C GLY A 58 5.61 1.17 -15.45
N PHE A 59 4.68 2.13 -15.57
CA PHE A 59 4.02 2.44 -16.82
C PHE A 59 4.94 3.20 -17.77
N GLU A 60 5.68 4.20 -17.25
CA GLU A 60 6.67 4.96 -18.02
C GLU A 60 7.80 4.05 -18.53
N THR A 61 8.31 3.14 -17.70
CA THR A 61 9.37 2.20 -18.13
C THR A 61 8.87 1.17 -19.13
N ALA A 62 7.61 0.73 -19.05
CA ALA A 62 7.04 -0.28 -19.95
C ALA A 62 6.55 0.29 -21.29
N ASN A 63 5.99 1.51 -21.31
CA ASN A 63 5.27 2.06 -22.47
C ASN A 63 5.86 3.39 -22.99
N GLY A 64 6.87 3.97 -22.32
CA GLY A 64 7.34 5.32 -22.64
C GLY A 64 6.29 6.40 -22.33
N THR A 65 6.42 7.57 -22.96
CA THR A 65 5.53 8.74 -22.73
C THR A 65 4.23 8.70 -23.55
N ASP A 66 3.76 7.51 -23.94
CA ASP A 66 2.66 7.36 -24.89
C ASP A 66 1.30 7.69 -24.26
N SER A 67 0.88 8.95 -24.41
CA SER A 67 -0.34 9.54 -23.83
C SER A 67 -1.65 8.87 -24.25
N ALA A 68 -1.65 8.07 -25.32
CA ALA A 68 -2.84 7.38 -25.83
C ALA A 68 -3.42 6.37 -24.82
N ASN A 69 -2.63 5.94 -23.84
CA ASN A 69 -2.99 4.91 -22.86
C ASN A 69 -3.36 5.46 -21.47
N ALA A 70 -3.49 6.79 -21.31
CA ALA A 70 -3.74 7.42 -20.01
C ALA A 70 -5.09 7.04 -19.39
N THR A 71 -6.14 6.90 -20.19
CA THR A 71 -7.48 6.46 -19.71
C THR A 71 -7.46 5.00 -19.25
N ALA A 72 -6.83 4.12 -20.03
CA ALA A 72 -6.64 2.72 -19.66
C ALA A 72 -5.79 2.55 -18.40
N PHE A 73 -4.82 3.44 -18.17
CA PHE A 73 -4.03 3.47 -16.94
C PHE A 73 -4.90 3.82 -15.73
N ALA A 74 -5.74 4.85 -15.81
CA ALA A 74 -6.64 5.24 -14.71
C ALA A 74 -7.63 4.13 -14.34
N ASP A 75 -8.22 3.46 -15.34
CA ASP A 75 -9.17 2.35 -15.15
C ASP A 75 -8.55 1.15 -14.42
N VAL A 76 -7.25 0.94 -14.61
CA VAL A 76 -6.50 -0.16 -13.98
C VAL A 76 -5.94 0.26 -12.61
N LEU A 77 -5.60 1.53 -12.42
CA LEU A 77 -5.01 2.06 -11.20
C LEU A 77 -6.02 2.16 -10.06
N GLU A 78 -7.24 2.62 -10.34
CA GLU A 78 -8.25 2.83 -9.29
C GLU A 78 -8.53 1.56 -8.48
N PRO A 79 -8.81 0.39 -9.08
CA PRO A 79 -9.06 -0.85 -8.33
C PRO A 79 -7.87 -1.29 -7.47
N VAL A 80 -6.63 -1.16 -7.95
CA VAL A 80 -5.47 -1.61 -7.15
C VAL A 80 -5.14 -0.67 -6.00
N VAL A 81 -5.41 0.62 -6.15
CA VAL A 81 -5.29 1.57 -5.03
C VAL A 81 -6.38 1.28 -4.00
N THR A 82 -7.62 1.05 -4.43
CA THR A 82 -8.69 0.61 -3.53
C THR A 82 -8.32 -0.69 -2.81
N THR A 83 -7.70 -1.65 -3.51
CA THR A 83 -7.19 -2.89 -2.89
C THR A 83 -6.21 -2.59 -1.76
N VAL A 84 -5.28 -1.66 -1.98
CA VAL A 84 -4.26 -1.28 -0.99
C VAL A 84 -4.85 -0.54 0.21
N THR A 85 -5.80 0.38 0.01
CA THR A 85 -6.45 1.10 1.12
C THR A 85 -7.33 0.18 1.97
N LEU A 86 -8.01 -0.79 1.35
CA LEU A 86 -8.74 -1.85 2.06
C LEU A 86 -7.78 -2.74 2.87
N LEU A 87 -6.64 -3.14 2.29
CA LEU A 87 -5.62 -3.92 2.98
C LEU A 87 -4.99 -3.13 4.15
N GLU A 88 -4.75 -1.83 3.97
CA GLU A 88 -4.29 -0.95 5.04
C GLU A 88 -5.31 -0.93 6.19
N GLY A 89 -6.60 -0.77 5.89
CA GLY A 89 -7.64 -0.80 6.90
C GLY A 89 -7.71 -2.13 7.66
N TYR A 90 -7.58 -3.26 6.95
CA TYR A 90 -7.44 -4.58 7.57
C TYR A 90 -6.26 -4.62 8.56
N VAL A 91 -5.07 -4.18 8.13
CA VAL A 91 -3.86 -4.19 8.98
C VAL A 91 -4.04 -3.29 10.19
N ARG A 92 -4.63 -2.10 10.02
CA ARG A 92 -4.89 -1.15 11.12
C ARG A 92 -5.74 -1.79 12.20
N LEU A 93 -6.89 -2.36 11.85
CA LEU A 93 -7.76 -3.05 12.81
C LEU A 93 -7.05 -4.21 13.51
N ARG A 94 -6.29 -5.03 12.76
CA ARG A 94 -5.56 -6.17 13.33
C ARG A 94 -4.46 -5.73 14.30
N LEU A 95 -3.73 -4.65 13.99
CA LEU A 95 -2.74 -4.10 14.90
C LEU A 95 -3.39 -3.47 16.14
N THR A 96 -4.50 -2.74 16.00
CA THR A 96 -5.22 -2.18 17.17
C THR A 96 -5.73 -3.29 18.09
N LEU A 97 -6.24 -4.40 17.53
CA LEU A 97 -6.65 -5.59 18.30
C LEU A 97 -5.50 -6.26 19.06
N VAL A 98 -4.26 -6.13 18.57
CA VAL A 98 -3.04 -6.66 19.21
C VAL A 98 -2.49 -5.68 20.26
N ASP A 99 -2.39 -4.39 19.92
CA ASP A 99 -1.65 -3.39 20.71
C ASP A 99 -2.46 -2.77 21.85
N ALA A 100 -3.76 -2.57 21.67
CA ALA A 100 -4.56 -1.84 22.65
C ALA A 100 -6.06 -2.08 22.45
N ALA A 101 -6.59 -3.13 23.07
CA ALA A 101 -8.03 -3.35 23.14
C ALA A 101 -8.78 -2.14 23.75
N GLU A 102 -8.12 -1.36 24.62
CA GLU A 102 -8.66 -0.12 25.18
C GLU A 102 -8.65 1.06 24.18
N ALA A 103 -7.72 1.11 23.21
CA ALA A 103 -7.69 2.16 22.19
C ALA A 103 -8.82 2.02 21.15
N LEU A 104 -9.43 0.83 21.02
CA LEU A 104 -10.67 0.63 20.27
C LEU A 104 -11.85 1.44 20.85
N ALA A 105 -11.82 1.77 22.15
CA ALA A 105 -12.86 2.58 22.78
C ALA A 105 -12.73 4.08 22.45
N ASP A 106 -11.51 4.54 22.10
CA ASP A 106 -11.20 5.95 21.80
C ASP A 106 -11.50 6.34 20.35
N TRP A 107 -11.88 5.37 19.51
CA TRP A 107 -12.31 5.53 18.11
C TRP A 107 -13.71 6.16 17.95
N GLY A 108 -14.08 7.10 18.83
CA GLY A 108 -15.29 7.90 18.75
C GLY A 108 -16.61 7.14 18.94
N ALA A 109 -16.56 5.83 19.21
CA ALA A 109 -17.73 5.00 19.43
C ALA A 109 -17.60 4.23 20.76
N PRO A 110 -18.48 4.45 21.75
CA PRO A 110 -18.31 3.92 23.12
C PRO A 110 -18.31 2.39 23.27
N THR A 111 -18.40 1.61 22.19
CA THR A 111 -18.49 0.14 22.24
C THR A 111 -18.07 -0.47 20.89
N VAL A 112 -16.84 -0.26 20.41
CA VAL A 112 -16.35 -1.13 19.32
C VAL A 112 -16.03 -2.48 19.95
N ASP A 113 -16.91 -3.45 19.73
CA ASP A 113 -16.70 -4.83 20.17
C ASP A 113 -15.51 -5.44 19.43
N ARG A 114 -14.74 -6.28 20.11
CA ARG A 114 -13.64 -7.05 19.53
C ARG A 114 -14.14 -7.86 18.33
N ASP A 115 -15.33 -8.46 18.45
CA ASP A 115 -15.94 -9.26 17.39
C ASP A 115 -16.32 -8.40 16.17
N ASP A 116 -16.86 -7.20 16.39
CA ASP A 116 -17.16 -6.25 15.30
C ASP A 116 -15.88 -5.84 14.55
N ALA A 117 -14.78 -5.59 15.27
CA ALA A 117 -13.49 -5.26 14.66
C ALA A 117 -12.88 -6.44 13.88
N ILE A 118 -13.02 -7.67 14.39
CA ILE A 118 -12.59 -8.88 13.67
C ILE A 118 -13.38 -8.99 12.35
N LEU A 119 -14.72 -8.91 12.41
CA LEU A 119 -15.58 -9.03 11.24
C LEU A 119 -15.35 -7.90 10.23
N ALA A 120 -15.16 -6.66 10.70
CA ALA A 120 -14.82 -5.53 9.83
C ALA A 120 -13.48 -5.75 9.12
N SER A 121 -12.47 -6.23 9.84
CA SER A 121 -11.15 -6.52 9.25
C SER A 121 -11.24 -7.64 8.20
N ASP A 122 -11.99 -8.71 8.46
CA ASP A 122 -12.17 -9.81 7.51
C ASP A 122 -12.93 -9.37 6.27
N PHE A 123 -13.94 -8.51 6.44
CA PHE A 123 -14.61 -7.89 5.32
C PHE A 123 -13.67 -7.04 4.46
N LEU A 124 -12.83 -6.19 5.06
CA LEU A 124 -11.86 -5.37 4.33
C LEU A 124 -10.87 -6.25 3.57
N HIS A 125 -10.36 -7.31 4.20
CA HIS A 125 -9.46 -8.25 3.56
C HIS A 125 -10.12 -8.98 2.38
N ALA A 126 -11.35 -9.49 2.55
CA ALA A 126 -12.10 -10.13 1.48
C ALA A 126 -12.43 -9.15 0.33
N SER A 127 -12.79 -7.91 0.66
CA SER A 127 -13.08 -6.85 -0.32
C SER A 127 -11.85 -6.48 -1.13
N ALA A 128 -10.65 -6.54 -0.56
CA ALA A 128 -9.40 -6.35 -1.29
C ALA A 128 -9.24 -7.42 -2.40
N TYR A 129 -9.52 -8.70 -2.11
CA TYR A 129 -9.50 -9.76 -3.14
C TYR A 129 -10.59 -9.60 -4.20
N ALA A 130 -11.77 -9.14 -3.81
CA ALA A 130 -12.86 -8.86 -4.75
C ALA A 130 -12.47 -7.74 -5.72
N THR A 131 -11.82 -6.69 -5.20
CA THR A 131 -11.35 -5.56 -6.02
C THR A 131 -10.26 -5.98 -7.02
N VAL A 132 -9.35 -6.87 -6.63
CA VAL A 132 -8.39 -7.50 -7.57
C VAL A 132 -9.10 -8.30 -8.66
N ALA A 133 -10.21 -8.98 -8.33
CA ALA A 133 -11.00 -9.74 -9.29
C ALA A 133 -11.56 -8.85 -10.41
N GLU A 134 -12.01 -7.66 -10.02
CA GLU A 134 -12.65 -6.67 -10.88
C GLU A 134 -11.65 -5.81 -11.67
N THR A 135 -10.36 -5.90 -11.36
CA THR A 135 -9.33 -5.13 -12.05
C THR A 135 -9.26 -5.51 -13.54
N PRO A 136 -9.34 -4.52 -14.47
CA PRO A 136 -9.40 -4.77 -15.91
C PRO A 136 -8.02 -5.08 -16.52
N VAL A 137 -7.41 -6.18 -16.07
CA VAL A 137 -6.10 -6.68 -16.53
C VAL A 137 -6.22 -8.11 -17.09
N PRO A 138 -5.25 -8.56 -17.92
CA PRO A 138 -5.19 -9.95 -18.36
C PRO A 138 -5.11 -10.94 -17.20
N ASP A 139 -5.68 -12.14 -17.35
CA ASP A 139 -5.77 -13.16 -16.29
C ASP A 139 -4.42 -13.52 -15.67
N ARG A 140 -3.35 -13.59 -16.48
CA ARG A 140 -1.99 -13.82 -15.99
C ARG A 140 -1.57 -12.76 -14.97
N ARG A 141 -1.86 -11.49 -15.26
CA ARG A 141 -1.52 -10.36 -14.40
C ARG A 141 -2.41 -10.34 -13.16
N ARG A 142 -3.72 -10.63 -13.32
CA ARG A 142 -4.64 -10.80 -12.18
C ARG A 142 -4.17 -11.88 -11.21
N LEU A 143 -3.67 -13.01 -11.72
CA LEU A 143 -3.09 -14.07 -10.89
C LEU A 143 -1.82 -13.64 -10.15
N GLU A 144 -0.97 -12.82 -10.78
CA GLU A 144 0.20 -12.23 -10.12
C GLU A 144 -0.22 -11.28 -8.98
N LEU A 145 -1.24 -10.43 -9.20
CA LEU A 145 -1.80 -9.56 -8.15
C LEU A 145 -2.34 -10.37 -6.98
N TYR A 146 -3.07 -11.47 -7.23
CA TYR A 146 -3.54 -12.37 -6.17
C TYR A 146 -2.41 -12.97 -5.36
N ARG A 147 -1.32 -13.41 -6.01
CA ARG A 147 -0.15 -13.96 -5.33
C ARG A 147 0.54 -12.92 -4.45
N LEU A 148 0.62 -11.68 -4.91
CA LEU A 148 1.18 -10.57 -4.12
C LEU A 148 0.30 -10.24 -2.91
N LEU A 149 -1.01 -10.12 -3.11
CA LEU A 149 -1.96 -9.86 -2.02
C LEU A 149 -1.95 -10.99 -0.98
N LEU A 150 -1.95 -12.25 -1.43
CA LEU A 150 -1.87 -13.42 -0.56
C LEU A 150 -0.54 -13.48 0.20
N GLY A 151 0.57 -13.24 -0.49
CA GLY A 151 1.90 -13.22 0.12
C GLY A 151 2.04 -12.12 1.18
N GLY A 152 1.62 -10.90 0.84
CA GLY A 152 1.64 -9.75 1.74
C GLY A 152 0.76 -9.96 2.96
N SER A 153 -0.51 -10.32 2.78
CA SER A 153 -1.45 -10.57 3.88
C SER A 153 -1.02 -11.72 4.79
N THR A 154 -0.43 -12.79 4.25
CA THR A 154 0.12 -13.90 5.05
C THR A 154 1.27 -13.41 5.93
N THR A 155 2.20 -12.64 5.37
CA THR A 155 3.34 -12.09 6.13
C THR A 155 2.86 -11.13 7.22
N LEU A 156 1.94 -10.22 6.90
CA LEU A 156 1.31 -9.30 7.85
C LEU A 156 0.63 -10.04 9.01
N THR A 157 -0.10 -11.12 8.70
CA THR A 157 -0.77 -11.94 9.71
C THR A 157 0.24 -12.60 10.65
N ARG A 158 1.34 -13.15 10.11
CA ARG A 158 2.42 -13.73 10.92
C ARG A 158 3.08 -12.69 11.82
N GLN A 159 3.29 -11.48 11.33
CA GLN A 159 3.84 -10.37 12.12
C GLN A 159 2.89 -9.95 13.25
N CYS A 160 1.59 -9.86 12.98
CA CYS A 160 0.60 -9.59 14.02
C CYS A 160 0.59 -10.68 15.10
N LEU A 161 0.65 -11.96 14.70
CA LEU A 161 0.74 -13.08 15.64
C LEU A 161 2.03 -13.04 16.45
N ALA A 162 3.18 -12.87 15.81
CA ALA A 162 4.47 -12.78 16.49
C ALA A 162 4.54 -11.61 17.48
N ARG A 163 3.85 -10.50 17.16
CA ARG A 163 3.74 -9.33 18.03
C ARG A 163 2.88 -9.58 19.25
N ALA A 164 1.71 -10.23 19.09
CA ALA A 164 0.88 -10.65 20.22
C ALA A 164 1.65 -11.60 21.17
N ASP A 165 2.37 -12.55 20.57
CA ASP A 165 3.26 -13.49 21.25
C ASP A 165 4.42 -12.82 22.00
N ALA A 166 4.91 -11.68 21.47
CA ALA A 166 6.00 -10.93 22.06
C ALA A 166 5.53 -10.05 23.21
N ASP A 167 4.33 -9.47 23.12
CA ASP A 167 3.72 -8.69 24.21
C ASP A 167 3.51 -9.54 25.47
N GLU A 168 3.03 -10.78 25.31
CA GLU A 168 2.93 -11.76 26.41
C GLU A 168 4.29 -12.11 27.04
N ARG A 169 5.41 -11.89 26.34
CA ARG A 169 6.77 -12.21 26.78
C ARG A 169 7.60 -10.96 27.16
N ALA A 170 7.16 -9.76 26.79
CA ALA A 170 7.88 -8.50 26.91
C ALA A 170 7.95 -7.97 28.35
N ASP A 171 7.20 -8.57 29.29
CA ASP A 171 7.38 -8.39 30.73
C ASP A 171 8.81 -8.75 31.22
N ALA A 172 9.66 -9.37 30.38
CA ALA A 172 10.98 -9.85 30.80
C ALA A 172 12.21 -9.22 30.09
N ASN A 173 12.14 -8.67 28.87
CA ASN A 173 13.34 -8.14 28.19
C ASN A 173 13.01 -7.16 27.05
N GLY A 174 13.29 -5.88 27.27
CA GLY A 174 13.09 -4.83 26.27
C GLY A 174 14.07 -4.92 25.10
N ALA A 175 13.54 -5.15 23.89
CA ALA A 175 14.12 -4.75 22.61
C ALA A 175 13.08 -4.93 21.47
N SER A 176 12.39 -3.87 21.05
CA SER A 176 11.38 -3.92 19.97
C SER A 176 11.93 -3.37 18.64
N ASP A 177 12.50 -4.25 17.81
CA ASP A 177 12.83 -3.92 16.40
C ASP A 177 11.65 -4.27 15.44
N GLY A 178 10.68 -5.07 15.90
CA GLY A 178 9.55 -5.55 15.09
C GLY A 178 8.34 -4.59 14.98
N ARG A 179 8.34 -3.45 15.68
CA ARG A 179 7.17 -2.56 15.77
C ARG A 179 6.76 -1.98 14.41
N PHE A 180 7.73 -1.78 13.51
CA PHE A 180 7.55 -1.12 12.22
C PHE A 180 7.45 -2.09 11.04
N GLU A 181 7.54 -3.40 11.29
CA GLU A 181 7.64 -4.42 10.25
C GLU A 181 6.34 -4.58 9.44
N ALA A 182 5.18 -4.49 10.10
CA ALA A 182 3.88 -4.60 9.45
C ALA A 182 3.59 -3.41 8.50
N PRO A 183 3.74 -2.13 8.93
CA PRO A 183 3.67 -1.00 8.00
C PRO A 183 4.62 -1.14 6.80
N ALA A 184 5.88 -1.53 7.03
CA ALA A 184 6.87 -1.69 5.96
C ALA A 184 6.49 -2.80 4.97
N THR A 185 5.96 -3.92 5.46
CA THR A 185 5.46 -5.03 4.62
C THR A 185 4.24 -4.63 3.80
N LEU A 186 3.34 -3.83 4.38
CA LEU A 186 2.20 -3.27 3.66
C LEU A 186 2.66 -2.33 2.53
N ALA A 187 3.60 -1.43 2.81
CA ALA A 187 4.18 -0.53 1.81
C ALA A 187 4.91 -1.29 0.70
N GLU A 188 5.68 -2.31 1.05
CA GLU A 188 6.32 -3.22 0.09
C GLU A 188 5.29 -3.88 -0.84
N THR A 189 4.22 -4.42 -0.25
CA THR A 189 3.14 -5.09 -1.00
C THR A 189 2.44 -4.09 -1.93
N ALA A 190 2.19 -2.87 -1.47
CA ALA A 190 1.58 -1.81 -2.24
C ALA A 190 2.44 -1.41 -3.46
N GLY A 191 3.74 -1.18 -3.25
CA GLY A 191 4.67 -0.91 -4.36
C GLY A 191 4.74 -2.06 -5.37
N ALA A 192 4.70 -3.32 -4.89
CA ALA A 192 4.67 -4.50 -5.77
C ALA A 192 3.39 -4.56 -6.62
N ILE A 193 2.23 -4.31 -6.00
CA ILE A 193 0.92 -4.33 -6.66
C ILE A 193 0.88 -3.25 -7.74
N GLY A 194 1.26 -2.02 -7.41
CA GLY A 194 1.31 -0.90 -8.34
C GLY A 194 2.17 -1.17 -9.56
N ALA A 195 3.40 -1.63 -9.38
CA ALA A 195 4.27 -1.96 -10.50
C ALA A 195 3.78 -3.17 -11.32
N THR A 196 3.14 -4.15 -10.67
CA THR A 196 2.63 -5.37 -11.35
C THR A 196 1.41 -5.08 -12.21
N VAL A 197 0.53 -4.17 -11.78
CA VAL A 197 -0.74 -3.89 -12.48
C VAL A 197 -0.53 -3.34 -13.90
N VAL A 198 0.57 -2.63 -14.11
CA VAL A 198 0.98 -2.07 -15.40
C VAL A 198 1.89 -3.01 -16.20
N GLY A 199 2.34 -4.11 -15.58
CA GLY A 199 3.21 -5.09 -16.22
C GLY A 199 4.68 -4.68 -16.25
N ALA A 200 5.15 -3.94 -15.25
CA ALA A 200 6.55 -3.56 -15.13
C ALA A 200 7.48 -4.79 -15.07
N SER A 201 8.75 -4.59 -15.44
CA SER A 201 9.79 -5.63 -15.40
C SER A 201 9.97 -6.21 -13.98
N ALA A 202 10.63 -7.37 -13.87
CA ALA A 202 10.91 -7.97 -12.57
C ALA A 202 11.86 -7.08 -11.74
N GLU A 203 12.78 -6.41 -12.43
CA GLU A 203 13.76 -5.47 -11.90
C GLU A 203 13.07 -4.23 -11.32
N THR A 204 12.23 -3.54 -12.11
CA THR A 204 11.45 -2.37 -11.66
C THR A 204 10.55 -2.73 -10.48
N ARG A 205 9.86 -3.89 -10.54
CA ARG A 205 9.04 -4.37 -9.42
C ARG A 205 9.86 -4.61 -8.15
N THR A 206 11.06 -5.18 -8.29
CA THR A 206 11.94 -5.46 -7.14
C THR A 206 12.48 -4.17 -6.52
N ALA A 207 12.87 -3.21 -7.34
CA ALA A 207 13.36 -1.91 -6.87
C ALA A 207 12.25 -1.12 -6.14
N LEU A 208 11.05 -1.01 -6.73
CA LEU A 208 9.92 -0.31 -6.12
C LEU A 208 9.45 -0.96 -4.81
N ARG A 209 9.52 -2.29 -4.71
CA ARG A 209 9.29 -3.02 -3.44
C ARG A 209 10.28 -2.61 -2.36
N ARG A 210 11.57 -2.65 -2.67
CA ARG A 210 12.65 -2.31 -1.73
C ARG A 210 12.57 -0.85 -1.30
N TYR A 211 12.33 0.06 -2.25
CA TYR A 211 12.11 1.47 -1.97
C TYR A 211 10.93 1.66 -1.00
N SER A 212 9.76 1.10 -1.32
CA SER A 212 8.54 1.28 -0.54
C SER A 212 8.70 0.75 0.89
N HIS A 213 9.33 -0.41 1.04
CA HIS A 213 9.67 -0.99 2.34
C HIS A 213 10.60 -0.06 3.14
N ALA A 214 11.73 0.31 2.55
CA ALA A 214 12.77 1.09 3.23
C ALA A 214 12.28 2.49 3.62
N MET A 215 11.50 3.13 2.74
CA MET A 215 10.90 4.44 2.98
C MET A 215 9.91 4.40 4.16
N MET A 216 9.02 3.41 4.19
CA MET A 216 8.09 3.25 5.31
C MET A 216 8.82 2.95 6.63
N THR A 217 9.86 2.12 6.59
CA THR A 217 10.70 1.85 7.79
C THR A 217 11.37 3.11 8.32
N ALA A 218 11.90 3.96 7.42
CA ALA A 218 12.52 5.23 7.79
C ALA A 218 11.49 6.17 8.47
N LEU A 219 10.35 6.40 7.83
CA LEU A 219 9.29 7.27 8.35
C LEU A 219 8.72 6.76 9.67
N ALA A 220 8.47 5.46 9.78
CA ALA A 220 7.96 4.87 11.00
C ALA A 220 8.94 4.99 12.17
N SER A 221 10.23 4.85 11.90
CA SER A 221 11.29 5.05 12.90
C SER A 221 11.40 6.51 13.33
N GLN A 222 11.19 7.46 12.42
CA GLN A 222 11.21 8.90 12.71
C GLN A 222 10.00 9.35 13.53
N SER A 223 8.77 8.95 13.17
CA SER A 223 7.55 9.27 13.95
C SER A 223 7.64 8.82 15.40
N SER A 224 8.40 7.77 15.70
CA SER A 224 8.61 7.32 17.07
C SER A 224 9.59 8.19 17.87
N ALA A 225 10.40 9.01 17.19
CA ALA A 225 11.43 9.86 17.81
C ALA A 225 10.96 11.31 18.00
N THR A 226 9.96 11.76 17.25
CA THR A 226 9.46 13.15 17.27
C THR A 226 8.07 13.23 17.87
N SER A 227 7.86 14.07 18.90
CA SER A 227 6.56 14.29 19.53
C SER A 227 5.72 15.43 18.92
N ASP A 228 6.17 16.01 17.79
CA ASP A 228 5.52 17.14 17.14
C ASP A 228 4.45 16.73 16.11
N ASP A 229 3.56 17.68 15.86
CA ASP A 229 2.19 17.56 15.32
C ASP A 229 2.08 17.16 13.82
N ASP A 230 3.20 17.15 13.07
CA ASP A 230 3.20 16.77 11.66
C ASP A 230 3.57 15.29 11.46
N ASP A 231 2.59 14.46 11.10
CA ASP A 231 2.82 13.06 10.72
C ASP A 231 3.70 12.99 9.45
N PRO A 232 4.96 12.53 9.55
CA PRO A 232 5.87 12.50 8.41
C PRO A 232 5.37 11.56 7.30
N ARG A 233 4.52 10.57 7.62
CA ARG A 233 3.89 9.70 6.62
C ARG A 233 2.84 10.43 5.80
N ALA A 234 2.05 11.29 6.44
CA ALA A 234 1.07 12.12 5.75
C ALA A 234 1.78 13.16 4.85
N SER A 235 2.87 13.76 5.33
CA SER A 235 3.71 14.65 4.52
C SER A 235 4.29 13.93 3.30
N ALA A 236 4.88 12.74 3.49
CA ALA A 236 5.39 11.92 2.39
C ALA A 236 4.29 11.53 1.38
N ALA A 237 3.10 11.15 1.85
CA ALA A 237 1.97 10.84 0.99
C ALA A 237 1.57 12.04 0.12
N ARG A 238 1.52 13.25 0.70
CA ARG A 238 1.24 14.49 -0.06
C ARG A 238 2.28 14.74 -1.15
N VAL A 239 3.57 14.59 -0.85
CA VAL A 239 4.66 14.76 -1.85
C VAL A 239 4.53 13.76 -3.01
N LEU A 240 4.10 12.53 -2.71
CA LEU A 240 3.92 11.49 -3.72
C LEU A 240 2.65 11.71 -4.57
N PHE A 241 1.57 12.23 -3.97
CA PHE A 241 0.30 12.50 -4.66
C PHE A 241 0.28 13.80 -5.45
N ASP A 242 0.86 14.86 -4.92
CA ASP A 242 0.82 16.19 -5.52
C ASP A 242 2.19 16.58 -6.11
N PRO A 243 2.36 16.52 -7.45
CA PRO A 243 3.60 16.92 -8.09
C PRO A 243 3.94 18.40 -7.86
N THR A 244 2.94 19.24 -7.55
CA THR A 244 3.07 20.68 -7.32
C THR A 244 3.36 21.06 -5.87
N CYS A 245 3.34 20.10 -4.93
CA CYS A 245 3.71 20.33 -3.54
C CYS A 245 5.21 20.68 -3.45
N GLN A 246 5.52 21.97 -3.59
CA GLN A 246 6.82 22.58 -3.38
C GLN A 246 6.83 23.17 -1.97
N HIS A 247 7.06 22.35 -0.95
CA HIS A 247 7.35 22.86 0.38
C HIS A 247 8.75 22.47 0.83
N ALA A 248 9.43 23.50 1.35
CA ALA A 248 10.80 23.61 1.81
C ALA A 248 11.93 23.56 0.76
N VAL A 249 12.60 24.70 0.58
CA VAL A 249 14.00 24.74 0.13
C VAL A 249 14.80 24.03 1.21
N VAL A 250 15.10 22.76 0.96
CA VAL A 250 15.94 21.94 1.83
C VAL A 250 17.37 22.50 1.82
N THR A 251 17.82 23.03 2.95
CA THR A 251 19.24 23.32 3.19
C THR A 251 19.91 22.07 3.79
N ASP A 252 21.14 21.78 3.37
CA ASP A 252 21.90 20.58 3.80
C ASP A 252 22.19 20.51 5.32
N GLU A 253 21.91 21.58 6.08
CA GLU A 253 22.29 21.72 7.49
C GLU A 253 21.35 21.03 8.50
N GLU A 254 20.17 20.54 8.10
CA GLU A 254 19.11 20.13 9.05
C GLU A 254 18.83 18.63 9.16
N LEU A 255 19.73 17.77 8.66
CA LEU A 255 19.67 16.31 8.89
C LEU A 255 20.23 15.89 10.27
N ALA A 256 20.53 16.84 11.15
CA ALA A 256 21.37 16.68 12.34
C ALA A 256 20.84 15.72 13.44
N TYR A 257 19.67 15.10 13.28
CA TYR A 257 19.05 14.21 14.28
C TYR A 257 18.47 12.90 13.73
N ALA A 258 18.89 12.44 12.55
CA ALA A 258 18.46 11.12 12.08
C ALA A 258 19.09 9.99 12.93
N THR A 259 18.27 9.02 13.37
CA THR A 259 18.81 7.83 14.04
C THR A 259 19.54 6.93 13.01
N PRO A 260 20.52 6.10 13.42
CA PRO A 260 21.22 5.20 12.50
C PRO A 260 20.28 4.25 11.71
N THR A 261 19.10 3.96 12.27
CA THR A 261 18.06 3.15 11.59
C THR A 261 17.37 3.94 10.47
N VAL A 262 17.08 5.22 10.69
CA VAL A 262 16.53 6.11 9.67
C VAL A 262 17.55 6.28 8.53
N GLU A 263 18.80 6.61 8.85
CA GLU A 263 19.86 6.78 7.84
C GLU A 263 20.05 5.53 6.98
N ARG A 264 20.18 4.35 7.61
CA ARG A 264 20.36 3.08 6.88
C ARG A 264 19.15 2.76 5.98
N SER A 265 17.95 3.11 6.43
CA SER A 265 16.73 2.87 5.65
C SER A 265 16.61 3.84 4.48
N LEU A 266 16.96 5.12 4.68
CA LEU A 266 17.04 6.09 3.59
C LEU A 266 18.09 5.72 2.55
N GLU A 267 19.26 5.23 2.99
CA GLU A 267 20.30 4.77 2.08
C GLU A 267 19.82 3.60 1.22
N ARG A 268 19.15 2.61 1.83
CA ARG A 268 18.52 1.51 1.09
C ARG A 268 17.46 1.98 0.11
N ALA A 269 16.67 3.00 0.47
CA ALA A 269 15.68 3.60 -0.42
C ALA A 269 16.37 4.27 -1.63
N ARG A 270 17.44 5.02 -1.41
CA ARG A 270 18.21 5.69 -2.47
C ARG A 270 18.89 4.69 -3.41
N THR A 271 19.55 3.65 -2.89
CA THR A 271 20.10 2.57 -3.72
C THR A 271 19.03 1.89 -4.58
N ALA A 272 17.80 1.76 -4.06
CA ALA A 272 16.69 1.22 -4.85
C ALA A 272 16.23 2.18 -5.96
N LEU A 273 16.32 3.50 -5.76
CA LEU A 273 16.04 4.50 -6.80
C LEU A 273 17.14 4.55 -7.87
N GLU A 274 18.40 4.40 -7.50
CA GLU A 274 19.52 4.34 -8.45
C GLU A 274 19.31 3.20 -9.46
N ALA A 275 18.87 2.04 -8.97
CA ALA A 275 18.53 0.90 -9.83
C ALA A 275 17.35 1.16 -10.79
N LEU A 276 16.50 2.16 -10.53
CA LEU A 276 15.42 2.59 -11.42
C LEU A 276 15.89 3.67 -12.42
N ALA A 277 16.84 4.51 -12.00
CA ALA A 277 17.38 5.59 -12.82
C ALA A 277 18.22 5.07 -13.99
N ASP A 278 18.91 3.94 -13.81
CA ASP A 278 19.65 3.27 -14.89
C ASP A 278 18.74 2.85 -16.06
N ASP A 279 17.44 2.65 -15.80
CA ASP A 279 16.44 2.21 -16.78
C ASP A 279 15.59 3.38 -17.36
N ALA A 280 15.63 4.58 -16.76
CA ALA A 280 14.70 5.67 -17.06
C ALA A 280 15.36 6.86 -17.78
N ALA A 281 14.82 7.25 -18.94
CA ALA A 281 15.26 8.43 -19.69
C ALA A 281 14.54 9.71 -19.24
N GLY A 282 14.87 10.25 -18.07
CA GLY A 282 14.41 11.59 -17.66
C GLY A 282 14.50 11.86 -16.16
N THR A 283 15.17 12.96 -15.80
CA THR A 283 15.35 13.43 -14.41
C THR A 283 14.52 14.68 -14.10
N ASP A 284 13.34 14.83 -14.73
CA ASP A 284 12.47 15.96 -14.42
C ASP A 284 11.90 15.83 -13.00
N VAL A 285 11.83 16.95 -12.26
CA VAL A 285 11.36 17.02 -10.87
C VAL A 285 9.86 16.68 -10.77
N SER A 286 9.13 16.84 -11.88
CA SER A 286 7.73 16.45 -12.01
C SER A 286 7.53 14.95 -12.27
N SER A 287 8.59 14.23 -12.66
CA SER A 287 8.52 12.79 -12.94
C SER A 287 8.17 11.98 -11.69
N PRO A 288 7.57 10.78 -11.84
CA PRO A 288 7.36 9.85 -10.74
C PRO A 288 8.65 9.55 -9.96
N LEU A 289 9.79 9.39 -10.65
CA LEU A 289 11.09 9.16 -10.01
C LEU A 289 11.54 10.38 -9.19
N GLY A 290 11.38 11.59 -9.74
CA GLY A 290 11.66 12.84 -9.02
C GLY A 290 10.79 13.03 -7.78
N ARG A 291 9.53 12.58 -7.80
CA ARG A 291 8.66 12.53 -6.61
C ARG A 291 9.14 11.55 -5.56
N LEU A 292 9.60 10.35 -5.95
CA LEU A 292 10.18 9.39 -5.00
C LEU A 292 11.46 9.94 -4.36
N GLU A 293 12.33 10.59 -5.13
CA GLU A 293 13.54 11.23 -4.60
C GLU A 293 13.17 12.32 -3.59
N ARG A 294 12.24 13.22 -3.93
CA ARG A 294 11.76 14.27 -3.01
C ARG A 294 11.17 13.69 -1.73
N ALA A 295 10.39 12.61 -1.82
CA ALA A 295 9.82 11.96 -0.65
C ALA A 295 10.89 11.43 0.31
N THR A 296 12.09 11.05 -0.16
CA THR A 296 13.20 10.65 0.73
C THR A 296 13.90 11.80 1.46
N ARG A 297 13.55 13.05 1.12
CA ARG A 297 14.13 14.26 1.70
C ARG A 297 13.12 15.00 2.56
N VAL A 298 12.03 15.48 1.97
CA VAL A 298 11.09 16.46 2.56
C VAL A 298 10.61 16.10 3.98
N PRO A 299 10.14 14.86 4.28
CA PRO A 299 9.63 14.52 5.61
C PRO A 299 10.69 14.49 6.72
N PHE A 300 11.98 14.55 6.36
CA PHE A 300 13.10 14.42 7.28
C PHE A 300 13.78 15.75 7.59
N HIS A 301 13.30 16.86 7.03
CA HIS A 301 13.74 18.21 7.36
C HIS A 301 12.75 18.85 8.35
N ARG A 302 13.28 19.59 9.33
CA ARG A 302 12.47 20.40 10.25
C ARG A 302 12.49 21.85 9.76
N GLU A 303 11.33 22.49 9.71
CA GLU A 303 11.24 23.96 9.54
C GLU A 303 11.68 24.71 10.80
#